data_AF-A0A7C6WTZ9-F1
#
_entry.id   AF-A0A7C6WTZ9-F1
#
_cell.length_a   1.000
_cell.length_b   1.000
_cell.length_c   1.000
_cell.angle_alpha   90.00
_cell.angle_beta   90.00
_cell.angle_gamma   90.00
#
_symmetry.space_group_name_H-M   'P 1'
#
loop_
_entity.id
_entity.type
_entity.pdbx_description
1 polymer ?
#
loop_
_entity_poly.entity_id
_entity_poly.type
_entity_poly.pdbx_seq_one_letter_code
_entity_poly.pdbx_strand_id
1 'polypeptide(L)'
;RVMKLMARGLPGGTAFMEDYSYHMDPENEGILGAHMLEVDPDIASDKPRIEVHPLGIGSREAPARLCFSTGEGEAITVSLVDMGGRMRMIVNDVHACAPFQDMPRLPVARVMWKPYPDLSTSAEAWIQAGGAHHTVLSYQLNQVHMRDFCSMLGIEFVHIGKHTDIDILTRDLMVNDLVWRLQRA
;
A
#
# COMPACT_ATOMS: atom_id res chain seq x y z
N ARG A 1 -2.64 -0.60 -13.02
CA ARG A 1 -1.91 -0.22 -14.26
C ARG A 1 -1.51 1.26 -14.34
N VAL A 2 -2.34 2.22 -13.91
CA VAL A 2 -2.02 3.68 -14.01
C VAL A 2 -0.65 4.04 -13.42
N MET A 3 -0.39 3.66 -12.17
CA MET A 3 0.90 3.93 -11.51
C MET A 3 2.09 3.28 -12.24
N LYS A 4 1.96 2.05 -12.77
CA LYS A 4 3.01 1.42 -13.59
C LYS A 4 3.37 2.25 -14.83
N LEU A 5 2.39 2.91 -15.46
CA LEU A 5 2.65 3.78 -16.61
C LEU A 5 3.30 5.10 -16.17
N MET A 6 2.83 5.68 -15.06
CA MET A 6 3.43 6.87 -14.45
C MET A 6 4.90 6.64 -14.07
N ALA A 7 5.24 5.44 -13.61
CA ALA A 7 6.57 5.06 -13.17
C ALA A 7 7.55 4.68 -14.31
N ARG A 8 7.10 4.71 -15.58
CA ARG A 8 7.92 4.23 -16.70
C ARG A 8 9.24 5.01 -16.81
N GLY A 9 10.35 4.29 -16.74
CA GLY A 9 11.71 4.87 -16.82
C GLY A 9 12.30 5.25 -15.46
N LEU A 10 11.56 5.08 -14.36
CA LEU A 10 12.07 5.23 -13.00
C LEU A 10 12.56 3.88 -12.45
N PRO A 11 13.63 3.86 -11.63
CA PRO A 11 14.14 2.64 -11.01
C PRO A 11 13.22 2.14 -9.89
N GLY A 12 13.15 0.82 -9.71
CA GLY A 12 12.29 0.16 -8.72
C GLY A 12 11.10 -0.56 -9.38
N GLY A 13 10.14 -1.01 -8.56
CA GLY A 13 8.93 -1.68 -9.01
C GLY A 13 7.65 -1.11 -8.43
N THR A 14 6.53 -1.43 -9.06
CA THR A 14 5.18 -1.10 -8.59
C THR A 14 4.33 -2.37 -8.62
N ALA A 15 3.63 -2.68 -7.52
CA ALA A 15 2.85 -3.90 -7.41
C ALA A 15 1.49 -3.64 -6.78
N PHE A 16 0.52 -4.49 -7.13
CA PHE A 16 -0.66 -4.66 -6.30
C PHE A 16 -0.25 -5.27 -4.95
N MET A 17 -0.91 -4.86 -3.87
CA MET A 17 -0.59 -5.30 -2.52
C MET A 17 -1.84 -5.28 -1.61
N GLU A 18 -1.80 -6.08 -0.56
CA GLU A 18 -2.77 -6.08 0.54
C GLU A 18 -2.03 -6.22 1.87
N ASP A 19 -2.40 -5.41 2.85
CA ASP A 19 -1.97 -5.53 4.24
C ASP A 19 -2.50 -6.83 4.84
N TYR A 20 -1.64 -7.84 5.00
CA TYR A 20 -2.06 -9.22 5.26
C TYR A 20 -2.00 -9.61 6.74
N SER A 21 -1.00 -9.10 7.48
CA SER A 21 -0.86 -9.32 8.92
C SER A 21 0.10 -8.31 9.56
N TYR A 22 0.07 -8.19 10.89
CA TYR A 22 0.87 -7.24 11.65
C TYR A 22 1.86 -7.93 12.60
N HIS A 23 3.02 -7.29 12.76
CA HIS A 23 3.98 -7.58 13.82
C HIS A 23 3.95 -6.42 14.82
N MET A 24 3.40 -6.65 16.01
CA MET A 24 3.11 -5.60 17.01
C MET A 24 4.19 -5.49 18.10
N ASP A 25 5.43 -5.86 17.80
CA ASP A 25 6.55 -5.63 18.70
C ASP A 25 6.83 -4.12 18.78
N PRO A 26 6.75 -3.46 19.96
CA PRO A 26 6.98 -2.02 20.09
C PRO A 26 8.36 -1.55 19.61
N GLU A 27 9.37 -2.43 19.61
CA GLU A 27 10.72 -2.09 19.15
C GLU A 27 10.89 -2.32 17.64
N ASN A 28 10.02 -3.13 17.03
CA ASN A 28 10.18 -3.57 15.66
C ASN A 28 8.85 -3.79 14.93
N GLU A 29 7.91 -2.88 15.10
CA GLU A 29 6.60 -2.96 14.47
C GLU A 29 6.71 -3.02 12.93
N GLY A 30 5.75 -3.70 12.30
CA GLY A 30 5.73 -3.81 10.86
C GLY A 30 4.48 -4.50 10.32
N ILE A 31 4.29 -4.37 9.01
CA ILE A 31 3.18 -4.92 8.26
C ILE A 31 3.73 -5.93 7.26
N LEU A 32 3.14 -7.13 7.25
CA LEU A 32 3.33 -8.12 6.20
C LEU A 32 2.32 -7.86 5.09
N GLY A 33 2.82 -7.43 3.94
CA GLY A 33 2.03 -7.36 2.72
C GLY A 33 2.15 -8.62 1.88
N ALA A 34 1.02 -9.08 1.39
CA ALA A 34 0.94 -10.19 0.46
C ALA A 34 -0.39 -10.10 -0.32
N HIS A 35 -0.73 -11.17 -1.01
CA HIS A 35 -2.11 -11.48 -1.40
C HIS A 35 -2.23 -12.99 -1.52
N MET A 36 -3.41 -13.49 -1.87
CA MET A 36 -3.67 -14.91 -2.05
C MET A 36 -2.65 -15.59 -2.99
N LEU A 37 -2.39 -14.98 -4.15
CA LEU A 37 -1.46 -15.45 -5.20
C LEU A 37 -0.75 -14.28 -5.93
N GLU A 38 -1.40 -13.12 -6.03
CA GLU A 38 -1.26 -12.15 -7.12
C GLU A 38 -0.29 -10.99 -6.83
N VAL A 39 0.85 -11.28 -6.21
CA VAL A 39 1.90 -10.28 -6.01
C VAL A 39 2.73 -10.14 -7.29
N ASP A 40 2.83 -8.91 -7.80
CA ASP A 40 3.52 -8.61 -9.05
C ASP A 40 5.05 -8.75 -8.89
N PRO A 41 5.76 -9.54 -9.74
CA PRO A 41 7.20 -9.77 -9.62
C PRO A 41 8.07 -8.55 -9.95
N ASP A 42 7.48 -7.43 -10.38
CA ASP A 42 8.18 -6.16 -10.60
C ASP A 42 8.91 -5.63 -9.35
N ILE A 43 8.49 -6.06 -8.16
CA ILE A 43 9.13 -5.72 -6.87
C ILE A 43 10.06 -6.83 -6.32
N ALA A 44 10.32 -7.89 -7.09
CA ALA A 44 11.16 -9.00 -6.66
C ALA A 44 12.65 -8.59 -6.57
N SER A 45 13.33 -9.01 -5.50
CA SER A 45 14.78 -8.86 -5.31
C SER A 45 15.57 -10.10 -5.73
N ASP A 46 14.90 -11.24 -5.86
CA ASP A 46 15.46 -12.49 -6.36
C ASP A 46 14.70 -12.98 -7.60
N LYS A 47 15.23 -14.04 -8.24
CA LYS A 47 14.54 -14.67 -9.37
C LYS A 47 13.30 -15.41 -8.84
N PRO A 48 12.09 -15.03 -9.27
CA PRO A 48 10.88 -15.69 -8.78
C PRO A 48 10.85 -17.18 -9.11
N ARG A 49 10.38 -17.98 -8.16
CA ARG A 49 10.17 -19.42 -8.29
C ARG A 49 8.69 -19.71 -8.51
N ILE A 50 8.39 -20.73 -9.30
CA ILE A 50 7.02 -21.23 -9.43
C ILE A 50 6.81 -22.29 -8.37
N GLU A 51 5.80 -22.11 -7.52
CA GLU A 51 5.41 -23.08 -6.49
C GLU A 51 3.91 -23.40 -6.61
N VAL A 52 3.53 -24.63 -6.28
CA VAL A 52 2.14 -25.13 -6.32
C VAL A 52 1.77 -25.61 -4.94
N HIS A 53 0.74 -25.00 -4.35
CA HIS A 53 0.27 -25.32 -3.00
C HIS A 53 -1.26 -25.35 -2.97
N PRO A 54 -1.89 -26.14 -2.08
CA PRO A 54 -3.34 -26.13 -1.93
C PRO A 54 -3.88 -24.73 -1.55
N LEU A 55 -5.00 -24.35 -2.14
CA LEU A 55 -5.75 -23.14 -1.79
C LEU A 55 -7.24 -23.50 -1.65
N GLY A 56 -7.77 -23.43 -0.43
CA GLY A 56 -9.17 -23.79 -0.17
C GLY A 56 -10.20 -22.79 -0.72
N ILE A 57 -9.79 -21.53 -0.87
CA ILE A 57 -10.68 -20.46 -1.35
C ILE A 57 -11.00 -20.71 -2.83
N GLY A 58 -12.30 -20.77 -3.15
CA GLY A 58 -12.79 -21.03 -4.51
C GLY A 58 -12.97 -22.51 -4.88
N SER A 59 -12.56 -23.46 -4.03
CA SER A 59 -12.75 -24.92 -4.23
C SER A 59 -12.25 -25.43 -5.58
N ARG A 60 -10.98 -25.14 -5.90
CA ARG A 60 -10.31 -25.54 -7.16
C ARG A 60 -9.05 -26.36 -6.88
N GLU A 61 -8.43 -26.86 -7.94
CA GLU A 61 -7.11 -27.49 -7.90
C GLU A 61 -6.05 -26.53 -7.35
N ALA A 62 -4.95 -27.09 -6.85
CA ALA A 62 -3.84 -26.31 -6.29
C ALA A 62 -3.26 -25.36 -7.37
N PRO A 63 -3.36 -24.03 -7.20
CA PRO A 63 -2.86 -23.09 -8.18
C PRO A 63 -1.33 -22.95 -8.12
N ALA A 64 -0.72 -22.73 -9.28
CA ALA A 64 0.65 -22.27 -9.37
C ALA A 64 0.74 -20.77 -9.05
N ARG A 65 1.80 -20.36 -8.36
CA ARG A 65 2.09 -18.95 -8.05
C ARG A 65 3.59 -18.65 -8.15
N LEU A 66 3.92 -17.36 -8.20
CA LEU A 66 5.28 -16.89 -8.04
C LEU A 66 5.58 -16.67 -6.55
N CYS A 67 6.66 -17.28 -6.07
CA CYS A 67 7.22 -17.06 -4.74
C CYS A 67 8.59 -16.39 -4.89
N PHE A 68 8.78 -15.26 -4.21
CA PHE A 68 9.99 -14.45 -4.26
C PHE A 68 10.13 -13.59 -3.02
N SER A 69 11.33 -13.05 -2.83
CA SER A 69 11.64 -12.03 -1.84
C SER A 69 11.55 -10.65 -2.51
N THR A 70 11.22 -9.62 -1.73
CA THR A 70 11.07 -8.24 -2.25
C THR A 70 12.26 -7.38 -1.86
N GLY A 71 12.44 -6.27 -2.58
CA GLY A 71 13.46 -5.28 -2.26
C GLY A 71 13.15 -4.48 -0.99
N GLU A 72 14.18 -3.87 -0.43
CA GLU A 72 14.09 -2.93 0.70
C GLU A 72 14.19 -1.48 0.21
N GLY A 73 13.69 -0.54 0.99
CA GLY A 73 13.82 0.90 0.74
C GLY A 73 12.53 1.68 0.95
N GLU A 74 12.63 3.00 0.75
CA GLU A 74 11.48 3.90 0.77
C GLU A 74 10.48 3.53 -0.32
N ALA A 75 9.20 3.50 0.05
CA ALA A 75 8.09 3.21 -0.84
C ALA A 75 6.84 3.99 -0.40
N ILE A 76 5.79 3.89 -1.20
CA ILE A 76 4.45 4.34 -0.83
C ILE A 76 3.44 3.22 -1.01
N THR A 77 2.44 3.16 -0.13
CA THR A 77 1.20 2.44 -0.40
C THR A 77 0.12 3.44 -0.79
N VAL A 78 -0.68 3.09 -1.80
CA VAL A 78 -1.67 3.99 -2.40
C VAL A 78 -3.01 3.29 -2.51
N SER A 79 -4.07 3.94 -2.04
CA SER A 79 -5.46 3.52 -2.24
C SER A 79 -6.28 4.65 -2.83
N LEU A 80 -7.11 4.32 -3.82
CA LEU A 80 -8.09 5.23 -4.40
C LEU A 80 -9.49 4.73 -4.02
N VAL A 81 -10.25 5.55 -3.28
CA VAL A 81 -11.57 5.18 -2.78
C VAL A 81 -12.66 6.12 -3.31
N ASP A 82 -13.84 5.57 -3.58
CA ASP A 82 -15.04 6.34 -3.91
C ASP A 82 -15.77 6.70 -2.61
N MET A 83 -15.94 8.00 -2.39
CA MET A 83 -16.59 8.56 -1.21
C MET A 83 -18.08 8.86 -1.46
N GLY A 84 -18.71 8.18 -2.42
CA GLY A 84 -20.13 8.35 -2.75
C GLY A 84 -20.40 9.60 -3.57
N GLY A 85 -19.47 9.93 -4.47
CA GLY A 85 -19.49 11.19 -5.20
C GLY A 85 -18.26 12.03 -4.96
N ARG A 86 -17.08 11.43 -4.97
CA ARG A 86 -15.77 12.07 -5.22
C ARG A 86 -14.75 10.97 -4.99
N MET A 87 -13.61 11.10 -5.62
CA MET A 87 -12.51 10.18 -5.37
C MET A 87 -11.60 10.78 -4.29
N ARG A 88 -11.11 9.93 -3.39
CA ARG A 88 -10.05 10.26 -2.43
C ARG A 88 -8.88 9.34 -2.68
N MET A 89 -7.72 9.93 -2.95
CA MET A 89 -6.43 9.24 -3.00
C MET A 89 -5.79 9.33 -1.62
N ILE A 90 -5.46 8.19 -1.05
CA ILE A 90 -4.80 8.07 0.25
C ILE A 90 -3.43 7.46 -0.02
N VAL A 91 -2.39 8.15 0.44
CA VAL A 91 -0.99 7.73 0.24
C VAL A 91 -0.33 7.65 1.60
N ASN A 92 0.23 6.49 1.94
CA ASN A 92 1.08 6.34 3.11
C ASN A 92 2.52 6.11 2.68
N ASP A 93 3.43 6.94 3.20
CA ASP A 93 4.86 6.68 3.09
C ASP A 93 5.22 5.49 3.97
N VAL A 94 5.99 4.55 3.43
CA VAL A 94 6.44 3.35 4.14
C VAL A 94 7.91 3.07 3.85
N HIS A 95 8.55 2.31 4.73
CA HIS A 95 9.89 1.77 4.49
C HIS A 95 9.81 0.24 4.39
N ALA A 96 9.94 -0.30 3.17
CA ALA A 96 10.01 -1.73 2.97
C ALA A 96 11.33 -2.27 3.53
N CYS A 97 11.26 -3.38 4.27
CA CYS A 97 12.39 -3.96 4.97
C CYS A 97 12.43 -5.49 4.78
N ALA A 98 13.56 -6.09 5.17
CA ALA A 98 13.66 -7.54 5.23
C ALA A 98 12.62 -8.15 6.19
N PRO A 99 12.17 -9.39 5.94
CA PRO A 99 11.47 -10.20 6.92
C PRO A 99 12.21 -10.26 8.25
N PHE A 100 11.49 -10.10 9.36
CA PHE A 100 12.08 -10.19 10.70
C PHE A 100 12.57 -11.61 11.03
N GLN A 101 11.98 -12.63 10.38
CA GLN A 101 12.37 -14.03 10.45
C GLN A 101 12.05 -14.73 9.13
N ASP A 102 12.66 -15.91 8.92
CA ASP A 102 12.32 -16.79 7.79
C ASP A 102 10.87 -17.26 7.88
N MET A 103 10.20 -17.32 6.71
CA MET A 103 8.80 -17.72 6.59
C MET A 103 8.66 -18.99 5.72
N PRO A 104 9.26 -20.14 6.09
CA PRO A 104 9.35 -21.32 5.21
C PRO A 104 8.00 -21.99 4.91
N ARG A 105 6.96 -21.64 5.67
CA ARG A 105 5.59 -22.16 5.50
C ARG A 105 4.64 -21.16 4.85
N LEU A 106 5.11 -19.94 4.54
CA LEU A 106 4.30 -18.94 3.85
C LEU A 106 4.39 -19.22 2.34
N PRO A 107 3.30 -19.66 1.68
CA PRO A 107 3.41 -20.22 0.34
C PRO A 107 3.19 -19.16 -0.74
N VAL A 108 3.43 -17.87 -0.43
CA VAL A 108 3.22 -16.72 -1.30
C VAL A 108 4.43 -15.79 -1.27
N ALA A 109 4.61 -15.01 -2.34
CA ALA A 109 5.46 -13.84 -2.29
C ALA A 109 4.93 -12.82 -1.28
N ARG A 110 5.86 -12.08 -0.66
CA ARG A 110 5.57 -11.19 0.46
C ARG A 110 6.58 -10.06 0.55
N VAL A 111 6.14 -8.98 1.15
CA VAL A 111 6.96 -7.82 1.52
C VAL A 111 6.68 -7.49 2.99
N MET A 112 7.71 -7.08 3.73
CA MET A 112 7.53 -6.44 5.03
C MET A 112 7.78 -4.95 4.87
N TRP A 113 7.01 -4.11 5.57
CA TRP A 113 7.32 -2.69 5.67
C TRP A 113 6.99 -2.11 7.05
N LYS A 114 7.65 -1.00 7.35
CA LYS A 114 7.35 -0.13 8.48
C LYS A 114 6.62 1.11 7.97
N PRO A 115 5.34 1.32 8.33
CA PRO A 115 4.62 2.50 7.90
C PRO A 115 5.09 3.73 8.67
N TYR A 116 5.03 4.90 8.06
CA TYR A 116 5.26 6.16 8.76
C TYR A 116 3.95 6.78 9.29
N PRO A 117 3.99 7.47 10.45
CA PRO A 117 5.15 7.66 11.32
C PRO A 117 5.48 6.42 12.17
N ASP A 118 4.45 5.64 12.48
CA ASP A 118 4.47 4.38 13.22
C ASP A 118 3.21 3.57 12.84
N LEU A 119 3.14 2.30 13.23
CA LEU A 119 2.04 1.39 12.88
C LEU A 119 0.70 1.89 13.41
N SER A 120 0.65 2.34 14.66
CA SER A 120 -0.60 2.74 15.32
C SER A 120 -1.17 3.99 14.64
N THR A 121 -0.35 5.03 14.52
CA THR A 121 -0.73 6.32 13.92
C THR A 121 -1.06 6.16 12.44
N SER A 122 -0.28 5.38 11.68
CA SER A 122 -0.58 5.11 10.27
C SER A 122 -1.90 4.38 10.10
N ALA A 123 -2.12 3.30 10.85
CA ALA A 123 -3.34 2.51 10.75
C ALA A 123 -4.57 3.34 11.15
N GLU A 124 -4.48 4.13 12.23
CA GLU A 124 -5.55 5.03 12.64
C GLU A 124 -5.86 6.06 11.56
N ALA A 125 -4.84 6.75 11.04
CA ALA A 125 -4.99 7.72 9.96
C ALA A 125 -5.62 7.11 8.70
N TRP A 126 -5.19 5.91 8.32
CA TRP A 126 -5.70 5.19 7.15
C TRP A 126 -7.18 4.82 7.30
N ILE A 127 -7.56 4.30 8.47
CA ILE A 127 -8.94 3.94 8.79
C ILE A 127 -9.82 5.20 8.81
N GLN A 128 -9.38 6.28 9.46
CA GLN A 128 -10.13 7.54 9.51
C GLN A 128 -10.31 8.15 8.10
N ALA A 129 -9.30 8.05 7.24
CA ALA A 129 -9.38 8.51 5.86
C ALA A 129 -10.31 7.64 4.99
N GLY A 130 -10.62 6.42 5.42
CA GLY A 130 -11.45 5.46 4.70
C GLY A 130 -10.68 4.65 3.66
N GLY A 131 -9.40 4.38 3.89
CA GLY A 131 -8.56 3.61 2.96
C GLY A 131 -8.99 2.16 2.81
N ALA A 132 -8.78 1.61 1.61
CA ALA A 132 -9.03 0.18 1.35
C ALA A 132 -7.91 -0.69 1.94
N HIS A 133 -8.18 -1.99 2.08
CA HIS A 133 -7.15 -3.01 2.36
C HIS A 133 -6.29 -3.28 1.13
N HIS A 134 -6.86 -3.13 -0.06
CA HIS A 134 -6.14 -3.21 -1.33
C HIS A 134 -5.39 -1.91 -1.61
N THR A 135 -4.09 -2.04 -1.84
CA THR A 135 -3.21 -0.93 -2.16
C THR A 135 -2.39 -1.21 -3.43
N VAL A 136 -1.77 -0.15 -3.94
CA VAL A 136 -0.65 -0.25 -4.86
C VAL A 136 0.60 0.14 -4.08
N LEU A 137 1.52 -0.81 -3.89
CA LEU A 137 2.86 -0.55 -3.38
C LEU A 137 3.76 -0.06 -4.51
N SER A 138 4.55 0.98 -4.28
CA SER A 138 5.47 1.51 -5.27
C SER A 138 6.77 1.98 -4.64
N TYR A 139 7.90 1.47 -5.15
CA TYR A 139 9.25 1.96 -4.87
C TYR A 139 9.68 3.07 -5.85
N GLN A 140 8.95 3.25 -6.96
CA GLN A 140 9.29 4.17 -8.05
C GLN A 140 8.70 5.57 -7.87
N LEU A 141 7.45 5.61 -7.40
CA LEU A 141 6.68 6.81 -7.14
C LEU A 141 6.72 7.18 -5.66
N ASN A 142 6.38 8.42 -5.37
CA ASN A 142 6.36 8.99 -4.02
C ASN A 142 5.14 9.91 -3.90
N GLN A 143 4.92 10.47 -2.71
CA GLN A 143 3.77 11.34 -2.47
C GLN A 143 3.67 12.54 -3.43
N VAL A 144 4.79 13.08 -3.94
CA VAL A 144 4.76 14.27 -4.82
C VAL A 144 4.09 13.91 -6.13
N HIS A 145 4.52 12.79 -6.73
CA HIS A 145 3.92 12.27 -7.95
C HIS A 145 2.41 12.06 -7.79
N MET A 146 1.99 11.52 -6.64
CA MET A 146 0.58 11.25 -6.37
C MET A 146 -0.22 12.53 -6.09
N ARG A 147 0.35 13.50 -5.38
CA ARG A 147 -0.25 14.82 -5.14
C ARG A 147 -0.48 15.58 -6.45
N ASP A 148 0.53 15.59 -7.32
CA ASP A 148 0.46 16.24 -8.63
C ASP A 148 -0.61 15.57 -9.50
N PHE A 149 -0.64 14.24 -9.53
CA PHE A 149 -1.67 13.47 -10.24
C PHE A 149 -3.08 13.81 -9.75
N CYS A 150 -3.28 13.90 -8.43
CA CYS A 150 -4.59 14.25 -7.87
C CYS A 150 -4.98 15.69 -8.20
N SER A 151 -4.02 16.61 -8.20
CA SER A 151 -4.24 18.02 -8.55
C SER A 151 -4.64 18.18 -10.01
N MET A 152 -4.02 17.42 -10.94
CA MET A 152 -4.37 17.42 -12.36
C MET A 152 -5.79 16.90 -12.63
N LEU A 153 -6.28 15.98 -11.81
CA LEU A 153 -7.56 15.29 -12.03
C LEU A 153 -8.71 15.79 -11.14
N GLY A 154 -8.45 16.72 -10.22
CA GLY A 154 -9.45 17.14 -9.24
C GLY A 154 -9.87 15.99 -8.32
N ILE A 155 -8.89 15.30 -7.73
CA ILE A 155 -9.09 14.23 -6.75
C ILE A 155 -8.63 14.74 -5.38
N GLU A 156 -9.35 14.41 -4.31
CA GLU A 156 -8.88 14.73 -2.96
C GLU A 156 -7.63 13.91 -2.65
N PHE A 157 -6.60 14.58 -2.14
CA PHE A 157 -5.36 13.94 -1.75
C PHE A 157 -5.18 13.96 -0.23
N VAL A 158 -4.98 12.79 0.36
CA VAL A 158 -4.65 12.59 1.78
C VAL A 158 -3.28 11.92 1.86
N HIS A 159 -2.38 12.50 2.65
CA HIS A 159 -1.02 12.01 2.83
C HIS A 159 -0.76 11.65 4.29
N ILE A 160 -0.26 10.44 4.50
CA ILE A 160 0.15 9.91 5.80
C ILE A 160 1.66 9.69 5.73
N GLY A 161 2.42 10.42 6.53
CA GLY A 161 3.88 10.38 6.53
C GLY A 161 4.47 10.67 7.91
N LYS A 162 5.78 10.93 7.96
CA LYS A 162 6.56 11.05 9.20
C LYS A 162 6.08 12.12 10.20
N HIS A 163 5.29 13.09 9.74
CA HIS A 163 4.80 14.21 10.54
C HIS A 163 3.27 14.22 10.63
N THR A 164 2.61 13.11 10.29
CA THR A 164 1.17 13.00 10.45
C THR A 164 0.80 13.09 11.92
N ASP A 165 -0.12 13.99 12.20
CA ASP A 165 -0.77 14.18 13.49
C ASP A 165 -2.26 13.89 13.29
N ILE A 166 -2.82 13.04 14.15
CA ILE A 166 -4.20 12.55 14.01
C ILE A 166 -5.22 13.66 14.18
N ASP A 167 -5.01 14.62 15.08
CA ASP A 167 -5.94 15.71 15.32
C ASP A 167 -5.97 16.66 14.12
N ILE A 168 -4.79 16.96 13.56
CA ILE A 168 -4.67 17.74 12.32
C ILE A 168 -5.33 17.02 11.15
N LEU A 169 -5.04 15.73 10.98
CA LEU A 169 -5.63 14.93 9.91
C LEU A 169 -7.16 14.89 10.02
N THR A 170 -7.69 14.62 11.21
CA THR A 170 -9.13 14.58 11.48
C THR A 170 -9.79 15.90 11.06
N ARG A 171 -9.22 17.02 11.49
CA ARG A 171 -9.69 18.36 11.13
C ARG A 171 -9.64 18.56 9.61
N ASP A 172 -8.53 18.22 8.97
CA ASP A 172 -8.34 18.43 7.54
C ASP A 172 -9.31 17.56 6.72
N LEU A 173 -9.61 16.33 7.15
CA LEU A 173 -10.62 15.47 6.54
C LEU A 173 -12.03 16.09 6.63
N MET A 174 -12.39 16.73 7.76
CA MET A 174 -13.66 17.43 7.91
C MET A 174 -13.75 18.66 6.98
N VAL A 175 -12.68 19.46 6.92
CA VAL A 175 -12.62 20.63 6.03
C VAL A 175 -12.70 20.21 4.57
N ASN A 176 -11.95 19.19 4.18
CA ASN A 176 -11.98 18.65 2.82
C ASN A 176 -13.38 18.18 2.45
N ASP A 177 -14.08 17.47 3.35
CA ASP A 177 -15.42 16.99 3.06
C ASP A 177 -16.39 18.13 2.73
N LEU A 178 -16.28 19.26 3.44
CA LEU A 178 -17.03 20.47 3.12
C LEU A 178 -16.63 21.04 1.74
N VAL A 179 -15.33 21.23 1.50
CA VAL A 179 -14.81 21.82 0.24
C VAL A 179 -15.27 21.01 -0.97
N TRP A 180 -15.12 19.69 -0.93
CA TRP A 180 -15.46 18.82 -2.06
C TRP A 180 -16.97 18.64 -2.28
N ARG A 181 -17.79 18.80 -1.22
CA ARG A 181 -19.26 18.88 -1.38
C ARG A 181 -19.67 20.19 -2.05
N LEU A 182 -19.04 21.30 -1.70
CA LEU A 182 -19.35 22.62 -2.27
C LEU A 182 -18.92 22.78 -3.72
N GLN A 183 -17.81 22.17 -4.14
CA GLN A 183 -17.38 22.16 -5.55
C GLN A 183 -18.36 21.45 -6.51
N ARG A 184 -19.33 20.71 -5.97
CA ARG A 184 -20.35 19.99 -6.73
C ARG A 184 -21.70 20.72 -6.81
N ALA A 185 -21.85 21.85 -6.11
CA ALA A 185 -23.03 22.72 -6.18
C ALA A 185 -22.84 23.78 -7.28
#